data_AF-A0A4D4LXF9-F1
#
_entry.id   AF-A0A4D4LXF9-F1
#
_cell.length_a   1.000
_cell.length_b   1.000
_cell.length_c   1.000
_cell.angle_alpha   90.00
_cell.angle_beta   90.00
_cell.angle_gamma   90.00
#
_symmetry.space_group_name_H-M   'P 1'
#
loop_
_entity.id
_entity.type
_entity.pdbx_description
1 polymer ?
#
loop_
_entity_poly.entity_id
_entity_poly.type
_entity_poly.pdbx_seq_one_letter_code
_entity_poly.pdbx_strand_id
1 'polypeptide(L)' 'MLHVKNASGASITVTLKIGRTVQGQAVTAPTATVAASAERFFGPFPDDYEQPDGTDTVFVDFSAVASVTVACLSL' A
#
# COMPACT_ATOMS: atom_id res chain seq x y z
N MET A 1 -5.38 -9.04 -2.92
CA MET A 1 -5.78 -7.61 -2.94
C MET A 1 -5.75 -7.04 -1.54
N LEU A 2 -5.39 -5.76 -1.39
CA LEU A 2 -5.47 -5.02 -0.13
C LEU A 2 -6.69 -4.10 -0.16
N HIS A 3 -7.59 -4.24 0.81
CA HIS A 3 -8.68 -3.31 1.07
C HIS A 3 -8.27 -2.37 2.20
N VAL A 4 -8.44 -1.06 1.99
CA VAL A 4 -8.16 -0.02 2.97
C VAL A 4 -9.42 0.81 3.16
N LYS A 5 -9.91 0.87 4.39
CA LYS A 5 -11.02 1.74 4.79
C LYS A 5 -10.53 2.80 5.75
N ASN A 6 -10.83 4.05 5.43
CA ASN A 6 -10.52 5.22 6.25
C ASN A 6 -11.81 5.79 6.84
N ALA A 7 -12.04 5.51 8.13
CA ALA A 7 -13.21 6.02 8.86
C ALA A 7 -12.94 7.39 9.52
N SER A 8 -11.79 8.01 9.28
CA SER A 8 -11.47 9.33 9.83
C SER A 8 -12.15 10.47 9.05
N GLY A 9 -12.16 11.65 9.66
CA GLY A 9 -12.62 12.90 9.03
C GLY A 9 -11.60 13.56 8.09
N ALA A 10 -10.41 12.96 7.91
CA ALA A 10 -9.35 13.47 7.04
C ALA A 10 -8.96 12.42 6.00
N SER A 11 -8.42 12.85 4.86
CA SER A 11 -7.84 11.93 3.88
C SER A 11 -6.51 11.36 4.39
N ILE A 12 -6.20 10.12 4.01
CA ILE A 12 -4.89 9.51 4.24
C ILE A 12 -4.17 9.25 2.91
N THR A 13 -2.85 9.19 2.96
CA THR A 13 -2.01 8.72 1.86
C THR A 13 -1.52 7.32 2.16
N VAL A 14 -1.71 6.43 1.20
CA VAL A 14 -1.15 5.07 1.16
C VAL A 14 0.00 5.06 0.17
N THR A 15 1.15 4.56 0.58
CA THR A 15 2.34 4.41 -0.27
C THR A 15 2.66 2.93 -0.42
N LEU A 16 2.68 2.44 -1.66
CA LEU A 16 2.99 1.04 -1.96
C LEU A 16 4.48 0.93 -2.30
N LYS A 17 5.28 0.25 -1.47
CA LYS A 17 6.73 0.18 -1.66
C LYS A 17 7.07 -0.76 -2.83
N ILE A 18 7.84 -0.25 -3.79
CA ILE A 18 8.43 -1.07 -4.85
C ILE A 18 9.72 -1.67 -4.29
N GLY A 19 9.80 -3.00 -4.24
CA GLY A 19 11.01 -3.70 -3.78
C GLY A 19 12.04 -3.89 -4.90
N ARG A 20 11.63 -3.74 -6.16
CA ARG A 20 12.53 -3.77 -7.32
C ARG A 20 13.44 -2.54 -7.41
N THR A 21 14.66 -2.78 -7.90
CA THR A 21 15.59 -1.73 -8.35
C THR A 21 15.80 -1.78 -9.86
N VAL A 22 16.17 -0.64 -10.46
CA VAL A 22 16.56 -0.53 -11.88
C VAL A 22 17.97 0.00 -11.93
N GLN A 23 18.92 -0.81 -12.40
CA GLN A 23 20.36 -0.48 -12.40
C GLN A 23 20.87 -0.07 -11.00
N GLY A 24 20.41 -0.76 -9.96
CA GLY A 24 20.78 -0.46 -8.57
C GLY A 24 20.09 0.76 -7.97
N GLN A 25 19.21 1.45 -8.71
CA GLN A 25 18.44 2.58 -8.21
C GLN A 25 17.06 2.14 -7.71
N ALA A 26 16.67 2.64 -6.54
CA ALA A 26 15.32 2.43 -6.01
C ALA A 26 14.28 3.14 -6.88
N VAL A 27 13.19 2.44 -7.20
CA VAL A 27 12.07 3.04 -7.94
C VAL A 27 11.20 3.83 -6.96
N THR A 28 10.77 5.03 -7.35
CA THR A 28 9.86 5.83 -6.53
C THR A 28 8.53 5.11 -6.33
N ALA A 29 8.17 4.90 -5.06
CA ALA A 29 6.93 4.25 -4.67
C ALA A 29 5.70 5.09 -5.08
N PRO A 30 4.68 4.50 -5.72
CA PRO A 30 3.44 5.20 -5.99
C PRO A 30 2.68 5.49 -4.70
N THR A 31 2.01 6.63 -4.69
CA THR A 31 1.14 7.05 -3.59
C THR A 31 -0.30 7.17 -4.07
N ALA A 32 -1.23 6.97 -3.14
CA ALA A 32 -2.65 7.06 -3.42
C ALA A 32 -3.40 7.60 -2.22
N THR A 33 -4.31 8.53 -2.47
CA THR A 33 -5.22 9.03 -1.45
C THR A 33 -6.36 8.04 -1.21
N VAL A 34 -6.67 7.80 0.06
CA VAL A 34 -7.96 7.26 0.52
C VAL A 34 -8.66 8.41 1.23
N ALA A 35 -9.75 8.91 0.63
CA ALA A 35 -10.46 10.07 1.13
C ALA A 35 -11.05 9.83 2.54
N ALA A 36 -11.43 10.91 3.21
CA ALA A 36 -12.17 10.84 4.47
C ALA A 36 -13.47 10.03 4.29
N SER A 37 -13.79 9.17 5.27
CA SER A 37 -14.98 8.30 5.25
C SER A 37 -15.15 7.47 3.98
N ALA A 38 -14.05 7.05 3.36
CA ALA A 38 -14.03 6.30 2.11
C ALA A 38 -13.17 5.03 2.22
N GLU A 39 -13.26 4.19 1.20
CA GLU A 39 -12.46 2.98 1.07
C GLU A 39 -11.87 2.85 -0.32
N ARG A 40 -10.78 2.07 -0.42
CA ARG A 40 -10.08 1.83 -1.67
C ARG A 40 -9.45 0.44 -1.68
N PHE A 41 -9.39 -0.15 -2.86
CA PHE A 41 -8.70 -1.40 -3.11
C PHE A 41 -7.36 -1.15 -3.81
N PHE A 42 -6.34 -1.91 -3.42
CA PHE A 42 -4.99 -1.90 -3.98
C PHE A 42 -4.59 -3.30 -4.44
N GLY A 43 -3.91 -3.36 -5.58
CA GLY A 43 -3.50 -4.58 -6.23
C GLY A 43 -4.38 -4.95 -7.44
N PRO A 44 -4.23 -6.17 -8.00
CA PRO A 44 -3.27 -7.20 -7.61
C PRO A 44 -1.83 -6.68 -7.65
N PHE A 45 -0.98 -7.19 -6.76
CA PHE A 45 0.42 -6.74 -6.64
C PHE A 45 1.29 -7.64 -7.53
N PRO A 46 1.89 -7.10 -8.60
CA PRO A 46 2.92 -7.82 -9.35
C PRO A 46 4.22 -7.92 -8.55
N ASP A 47 5.13 -8.79 -8.98
CA ASP A 47 6.42 -9.08 -8.35
C ASP A 47 7.30 -7.83 -8.13
N ASP A 48 7.07 -6.73 -8.85
CA ASP A 48 7.77 -5.46 -8.61
C ASP A 48 7.60 -4.95 -7.15
N TYR A 49 6.49 -5.31 -6.49
CA TYR A 49 6.19 -4.93 -5.10
C TYR A 49 6.74 -5.92 -4.05
N GLU A 50 7.25 -7.08 -4.47
CA GLU A 50 7.88 -8.05 -3.58
C GLU A 50 9.13 -7.43 -2.96
N GLN A 51 9.26 -7.51 -1.64
CA GLN A 51 10.42 -6.97 -0.94
C GLN A 51 11.60 -7.95 -0.98
N PRO A 52 12.83 -7.44 -1.16
CA PRO A 52 14.04 -8.27 -1.20
C PRO A 52 14.47 -8.71 0.22
N ASP A 53 13.53 -9.17 1.04
CA ASP A 53 13.74 -9.66 2.41
C ASP A 53 13.62 -11.18 2.53
N GLY A 54 13.25 -11.86 1.43
CA GLY A 54 13.12 -13.31 1.35
C GLY A 54 11.86 -13.87 2.01
N THR A 55 10.85 -13.05 2.23
CA THR A 55 9.61 -13.45 2.95
C THR A 55 8.34 -13.33 2.11
N ASP A 56 8.44 -13.08 0.80
CA ASP A 56 7.32 -12.89 -0.12
C ASP A 56 6.32 -11.82 0.38
N THR A 57 6.85 -10.70 0.88
CA THR A 57 6.04 -9.62 1.47
C THR A 57 5.92 -8.40 0.56
N VAL A 58 4.85 -7.62 0.79
CA VAL A 58 4.64 -6.29 0.22
C VAL A 58 4.60 -5.29 1.37
N PHE A 59 5.39 -4.22 1.29
CA PHE A 59 5.39 -3.16 2.30
C PHE A 59 4.48 -2.01 1.90
N VAL A 60 3.68 -1.52 2.86
CA VAL A 60 2.71 -0.44 2.66
C VAL A 60 2.80 0.56 3.80
N ASP A 61 3.06 1.81 3.47
CA ASP A 61 3.07 2.90 4.45
C ASP A 61 1.72 3.63 4.44
N PHE A 62 1.25 3.97 5.64
CA PHE A 62 0.04 4.77 5.85
C PHE A 62 0.42 6.07 6.54
N SER A 63 0.00 7.21 6.00
CA SER A 63 0.30 8.53 6.60
C SER A 63 -0.37 8.74 7.97
N ALA A 64 -1.42 7.98 8.27
CA ALA A 64 -2.07 7.89 9.57
C ALA A 64 -2.74 6.52 9.70
N VAL A 65 -2.85 6.00 10.92
CA VAL A 65 -3.43 4.67 11.20
C VAL A 65 -4.67 4.71 12.10
N ALA A 66 -4.92 5.83 12.79
CA ALA A 66 -6.11 5.97 13.61
C ALA A 66 -7.37 5.91 12.74
N SER A 67 -8.31 5.04 13.11
CA SER A 67 -9.55 4.80 12.36
C SER A 67 -9.35 4.25 10.93
N VAL A 68 -8.18 3.67 10.66
CA VAL A 68 -7.90 2.96 9.42
C VAL A 68 -7.98 1.45 9.68
N THR A 69 -8.78 0.76 8.89
CA THR A 69 -8.87 -0.71 8.92
C THR A 69 -8.43 -1.27 7.58
N VAL A 70 -7.68 -2.37 7.61
CA VAL A 70 -7.16 -3.02 6.42
C VAL A 70 -7.51 -4.50 6.39
N ALA A 71 -7.68 -5.05 5.19
CA ALA A 71 -7.88 -6.48 4.98
C ALA A 71 -7.13 -6.95 3.73
N CYS A 72 -6.45 -8.10 3.84
CA CYS A 72 -5.89 -8.80 2.69
C CYS A 72 -6.89 -9.86 2.20
N LEU A 73 -7.27 -9.77 0.93
CA LEU A 73 -8.26 -10.63 0.28
C LEU A 73 -7.55 -11.51 -0.75
N SER A 74 -7.77 -12.81 -0.66
CA SER A 74 -7.48 -13.77 -1.74
C SER A 74 -8.63 -13.75 -2.73
N LEU A 75 -8.33 -13.67 -4.02
CA LEU A 75 -9.31 -13.75 -5.11
C LEU A 75 -9.13 -15.06 -5.88
#